data_AF-A0A0W8FD41-F1
#
_entry.id   AF-A0A0W8FD41-F1
#
_cell.length_a   1.000
_cell.length_b   1.000
_cell.length_c   1.000
_cell.angle_alpha   90.00
_cell.angle_beta   90.00
_cell.angle_gamma   90.00
#
_symmetry.space_group_name_H-M   'P 1'
#
loop_
_entity.id
_entity.type
_entity.pdbx_description
1 polymer ?
#
loop_
_entity_poly.entity_id
_entity_poly.type
_entity_poly.pdbx_seq_one_letter_code
_entity_poly.pdbx_strand_id
1 'polypeptide(L)'
;MSINADPINVTAGSTVNITALLAAAGDGLTTSDNNSTSDSQSRITASATIINSTGINSGNAVLIKGSGNEYTGIWNANVPPGKYSVNVSAASLQGSETFNGVLQINVLE
;
A
#
# COMPACT_ATOMS: atom_id res chain seq x y z
N MET A 1 -7.23 15.93 5.17
CA MET A 1 -7.48 15.51 3.77
C MET A 1 -8.44 14.34 3.82
N SER A 2 -9.65 14.50 3.27
CA SER A 2 -10.60 13.39 3.18
C SER A 2 -10.39 12.76 1.80
N ILE A 3 -9.87 11.53 1.76
CA ILE A 3 -9.73 10.78 0.52
C ILE A 3 -11.14 10.25 0.20
N ASN A 4 -11.85 10.96 -0.68
CA ASN A 4 -13.22 10.62 -1.09
C ASN A 4 -13.20 9.54 -2.19
N ALA A 5 -12.46 8.45 -1.96
CA ALA A 5 -12.41 7.30 -2.86
C ALA A 5 -13.59 6.36 -2.55
N ASP A 6 -14.28 5.89 -3.58
CA ASP A 6 -15.31 4.89 -3.42
C ASP A 6 -14.72 3.61 -2.80
N PRO A 7 -15.36 3.02 -1.78
CA PRO A 7 -14.86 1.80 -1.16
C PRO A 7 -14.90 0.63 -2.16
N ILE A 8 -13.87 -0.19 -2.13
CA ILE A 8 -13.83 -1.42 -2.92
C ILE A 8 -14.77 -2.44 -2.28
N ASN A 9 -15.73 -2.96 -3.04
CA ASN A 9 -16.63 -4.01 -2.56
C ASN A 9 -16.14 -5.37 -3.05
N VAL A 10 -16.01 -6.34 -2.15
CA VAL A 10 -15.52 -7.70 -2.45
C VAL A 10 -16.33 -8.73 -1.69
N THR A 11 -16.62 -9.87 -2.29
CA THR A 11 -17.26 -11.00 -1.60
C THR A 11 -16.27 -11.72 -0.68
N ALA A 12 -16.73 -12.16 0.49
CA ALA A 12 -15.92 -12.95 1.42
C ALA A 12 -15.32 -14.17 0.72
N GLY A 13 -14.04 -14.44 0.98
CA GLY A 13 -13.28 -15.49 0.31
C GLY A 13 -12.66 -15.10 -1.04
N SER A 14 -13.01 -13.93 -1.59
CA SER A 14 -12.42 -13.43 -2.84
C SER A 14 -11.14 -12.63 -2.61
N THR A 15 -10.40 -12.38 -3.68
CA THR A 15 -9.15 -11.60 -3.66
C THR A 15 -9.39 -10.14 -4.01
N VAL A 16 -8.68 -9.24 -3.31
CA VAL A 16 -8.60 -7.81 -3.61
C VAL A 16 -7.19 -7.47 -4.06
N ASN A 17 -7.07 -6.74 -5.16
CA ASN A 17 -5.81 -6.14 -5.60
C ASN A 17 -5.64 -4.78 -4.94
N ILE A 18 -4.60 -4.64 -4.13
CA ILE A 18 -4.21 -3.39 -3.48
C ILE A 18 -3.07 -2.80 -4.29
N THR A 19 -3.28 -1.59 -4.82
CA THR A 19 -2.27 -0.87 -5.59
C THR A 19 -1.90 0.41 -4.86
N ALA A 20 -0.61 0.63 -4.65
CA ALA A 20 -0.06 1.83 -4.05
C ALA A 20 0.98 2.44 -5.00
N LEU A 21 0.87 3.74 -5.24
CA LEU A 21 1.88 4.51 -5.97
C LEU A 21 2.79 5.17 -4.94
N LEU A 22 4.03 4.70 -4.85
CA LEU A 22 5.04 5.22 -3.93
C LEU A 22 6.13 5.91 -4.75
N ALA A 23 6.11 7.24 -4.78
CA ALA A 23 7.20 8.00 -5.35
C ALA A 23 8.45 7.81 -4.47
N ALA A 24 9.55 7.34 -5.07
CA ALA A 24 10.82 7.37 -4.37
C ALA A 24 11.23 8.83 -4.18
N ALA A 25 11.74 9.20 -3.00
CA ALA A 25 12.41 10.47 -2.79
C ALA A 25 13.63 10.53 -3.73
N GLY A 26 13.42 11.09 -4.92
CA GLY A 26 14.32 11.01 -6.07
C GLY A 26 13.66 11.43 -7.39
N ASP A 27 12.33 11.35 -7.49
CA ASP A 27 11.56 11.88 -8.62
C ASP A 27 11.33 13.41 -8.53
N GLY A 28 11.95 14.08 -7.56
CA GLY A 28 12.09 15.53 -7.53
C GLY A 28 13.26 15.95 -8.43
N LEU A 29 12.99 16.17 -9.72
CA LEU A 29 13.92 16.87 -10.59
C LEU A 29 14.11 18.31 -10.07
N THR A 30 15.12 18.51 -9.23
CA THR A 30 15.88 19.76 -9.21
C THR A 30 17.29 19.43 -9.67
N THR A 31 17.58 19.94 -10.85
CA THR A 31 18.85 20.03 -11.59
C THR A 31 20.13 20.00 -10.76
N SER A 32 21.12 19.32 -11.35
CA SER A 32 22.56 19.36 -11.07
C SER A 32 23.02 18.48 -9.91
N ASP A 33 23.48 17.27 -10.20
CA ASP A 33 24.92 17.06 -10.30
C ASP A 33 25.26 15.68 -10.88
N ASN A 34 26.29 15.71 -11.71
CA ASN A 34 26.97 14.59 -12.33
C ASN A 34 27.55 13.67 -11.25
N ASN A 35 26.87 12.58 -10.89
CA ASN A 35 27.50 11.50 -10.15
C ASN A 35 26.89 10.14 -10.50
N SER A 36 27.73 9.29 -11.05
CA SER A 36 27.50 7.86 -11.19
C SER A 36 27.40 7.20 -9.81
N THR A 37 26.20 7.19 -9.23
CA THR A 37 25.88 6.36 -8.06
C THR A 37 24.69 5.49 -8.47
N SER A 38 24.98 4.35 -9.09
CA SER A 38 25.12 3.07 -8.40
C SER A 38 23.75 2.55 -7.99
N ASP A 39 23.49 1.32 -8.44
CA ASP A 39 22.36 0.40 -8.31
C ASP A 39 21.93 0.10 -6.84
N SER A 40 22.02 1.11 -5.98
CA SER A 40 21.59 1.13 -4.58
C SER A 40 20.31 1.95 -4.46
N GLN A 41 19.43 1.89 -5.47
CA GLN A 41 18.06 2.38 -5.32
C GLN A 41 17.49 1.69 -4.09
N SER A 42 17.32 2.46 -3.02
CA SER A 42 16.88 1.97 -1.72
C SER A 42 15.72 1.01 -1.94
N ARG A 43 15.91 -0.28 -1.65
CA ARG A 43 14.90 -1.30 -1.89
C ARG A 43 13.71 -0.98 -1.00
N ILE A 44 12.73 -0.25 -1.53
CA ILE A 44 11.51 0.09 -0.81
C ILE A 44 10.71 -1.20 -0.67
N THR A 45 10.49 -1.62 0.57
CA THR A 45 9.53 -2.66 0.90
C THR A 45 8.21 -2.00 1.26
N ALA A 46 7.13 -2.43 0.63
CA ALA A 46 5.80 -1.91 0.90
C ALA A 46 4.88 -3.05 1.37
N SER A 47 4.03 -2.75 2.34
CA SER A 47 3.07 -3.70 2.90
C SER A 47 1.76 -3.00 3.22
N ALA A 48 0.66 -3.67 2.97
CA ALA A 48 -0.67 -3.23 3.35
C ALA A 48 -1.15 -4.01 4.59
N THR A 49 -1.66 -3.28 5.56
CA THR A 49 -2.22 -3.78 6.82
C THR A 49 -3.72 -3.51 6.78
N ILE A 50 -4.53 -4.57 6.83
CA ILE A 50 -5.97 -4.48 6.75
C ILE A 50 -6.52 -4.50 8.18
N ILE A 51 -7.31 -3.50 8.54
CA ILE A 51 -7.80 -3.27 9.89
C ILE A 51 -9.33 -3.22 9.84
N ASN A 52 -10.00 -3.96 10.71
CA ASN A 52 -11.46 -3.91 10.81
C ASN A 52 -11.94 -2.62 11.48
N SER A 53 -13.26 -2.43 11.53
CA SER A 53 -13.89 -1.28 12.20
C SER A 53 -13.58 -1.17 13.71
N THR A 54 -13.12 -2.25 14.36
CA THR A 54 -12.75 -2.25 15.78
C THR A 54 -11.26 -1.95 15.99
N GLY A 55 -10.49 -1.65 14.95
CA GLY A 55 -9.06 -1.36 15.04
C GLY A 55 -8.15 -2.60 15.09
N ILE A 56 -8.68 -3.79 14.83
CA ILE A 56 -7.93 -5.07 14.90
C ILE A 56 -7.39 -5.42 13.52
N ASN A 57 -6.12 -5.85 13.47
CA ASN A 57 -5.51 -6.39 12.25
C ASN A 57 -6.25 -7.65 11.79
N SER A 58 -6.83 -7.58 10.60
CA SER A 58 -7.60 -8.64 9.96
C SER A 58 -6.85 -9.30 8.79
N GLY A 59 -5.66 -8.80 8.46
CA GLY A 59 -4.82 -9.36 7.42
C GLY A 59 -3.68 -8.44 7.04
N ASN A 60 -2.72 -9.00 6.31
CA ASN A 60 -1.59 -8.26 5.76
C ASN A 60 -1.37 -8.71 4.31
N ALA A 61 -0.98 -7.78 3.44
CA ALA A 61 -0.62 -8.07 2.06
C ALA A 61 0.75 -7.46 1.76
N VAL A 62 1.65 -8.26 1.19
CA VAL A 62 2.96 -7.78 0.73
C VAL A 62 2.76 -7.10 -0.62
N LEU A 63 3.19 -5.85 -0.74
CA LEU A 63 3.12 -5.10 -1.98
C LEU A 63 4.45 -5.27 -2.71
N ILE A 64 4.40 -5.87 -3.90
CA ILE A 64 5.56 -6.12 -4.74
C ILE A 64 5.68 -4.96 -5.73
N LYS A 65 6.90 -4.43 -5.87
CA LYS A 65 7.19 -3.39 -6.85
C LYS A 65 6.92 -3.93 -8.27
N GLY A 66 6.01 -3.27 -8.97
CA GLY A 66 5.72 -3.49 -10.38
C GLY A 66 6.56 -2.59 -11.26
N SER A 67 5.93 -2.00 -12.28
CA SER A 67 6.58 -1.07 -13.20
C SER A 67 6.62 0.34 -12.61
N GLY A 68 7.76 1.03 -12.73
CA GLY A 68 7.93 2.40 -12.22
C GLY A 68 7.78 2.49 -10.70
N ASN A 69 6.85 3.31 -10.24
CA ASN A 69 6.58 3.62 -8.83
C ASN A 69 5.34 2.90 -8.28
N GLU A 70 4.84 1.89 -9.00
CA GLU A 70 3.68 1.11 -8.62
C GLU A 70 4.05 -0.11 -7.78
N TYR A 71 3.32 -0.33 -6.70
CA TYR A 71 3.44 -1.49 -5.82
C TYR A 71 2.09 -2.15 -5.69
N THR A 72 2.01 -3.42 -6.07
CA THR A 72 0.76 -4.19 -6.07
C THR A 72 0.87 -5.37 -5.12
N GLY A 73 -0.16 -5.62 -4.33
CA GLY A 73 -0.28 -6.84 -3.53
C GLY A 73 -1.69 -7.37 -3.57
N ILE A 74 -1.82 -8.66 -3.27
CA ILE A 74 -3.10 -9.35 -3.25
C ILE A 74 -3.45 -9.62 -1.79
N TRP A 75 -4.65 -9.24 -1.40
CA TRP A 75 -5.23 -9.61 -0.12
C TRP A 75 -6.41 -10.56 -0.33
N ASN A 76 -6.39 -11.70 0.36
CA ASN A 76 -7.52 -12.62 0.39
C ASN A 76 -8.49 -12.18 1.48
N ALA A 77 -9.71 -11.82 1.11
CA ALA A 77 -10.77 -11.39 2.02
C ALA A 77 -11.41 -12.59 2.76
N ASN A 78 -10.59 -13.45 3.36
CA ASN A 78 -11.00 -14.61 4.16
C ASN A 78 -11.39 -14.17 5.58
N VAL A 79 -12.22 -13.13 5.65
CA VAL A 79 -12.66 -12.49 6.89
C VAL A 79 -14.17 -12.28 6.83
N PRO A 80 -14.85 -12.11 7.96
CA PRO A 80 -16.29 -11.87 7.97
C PRO A 80 -16.68 -10.61 7.17
N PRO A 81 -17.90 -10.56 6.63
CA PRO A 81 -18.44 -9.35 6.02
C PRO A 81 -18.35 -8.14 6.95
N GLY A 82 -18.00 -6.98 6.40
CA GLY A 82 -17.79 -5.78 7.19
C GLY A 82 -16.96 -4.71 6.48
N LYS A 83 -16.72 -3.61 7.19
CA LYS A 83 -15.88 -2.50 6.71
C LYS A 83 -14.47 -2.65 7.22
N TYR A 84 -13.52 -2.51 6.32
CA TYR A 84 -12.09 -2.62 6.57
C TYR A 84 -11.37 -1.38 6.02
N SER A 85 -10.40 -0.92 6.79
CA SER A 85 -9.48 0.16 6.44
C SER A 85 -8.12 -0.43 6.11
N VAL A 86 -7.48 0.07 5.07
CA VAL A 86 -6.14 -0.37 4.65
C VAL A 86 -5.14 0.71 4.98
N ASN A 87 -4.12 0.33 5.75
CA ASN A 87 -2.95 1.15 6.00
C ASN A 87 -1.81 0.64 5.12
N VAL A 88 -1.09 1.53 4.46
CA VAL A 88 0.08 1.15 3.65
C VAL A 88 1.33 1.66 4.33
N SER A 89 2.25 0.76 4.64
CA SER A 89 3.57 1.07 5.19
C SER A 89 4.62 0.86 4.10
N ALA A 90 5.45 1.87 3.91
CA ALA A 90 6.63 1.81 3.06
C ALA A 90 7.88 1.95 3.93
N ALA A 91 8.88 1.11 3.70
CA ALA A 91 10.15 1.15 4.40
C ALA A 91 11.30 1.06 3.40
N SER A 92 12.34 1.84 3.66
CA SER A 92 13.57 1.89 2.90
C SER A 92 14.76 1.83 3.86
N LEU A 93 15.98 1.75 3.35
CA LEU A 93 17.19 1.84 4.17
C LEU A 93 17.33 3.19 4.89
N GLN A 94 16.66 4.24 4.40
CA GLN A 94 16.76 5.60 4.92
C GLN A 94 15.66 5.94 5.94
N GLY A 95 14.59 5.14 6.00
CA GLY A 95 13.45 5.40 6.87
C GLY A 95 12.18 4.67 6.44
N SER A 96 11.14 4.78 7.25
CA SER A 96 9.82 4.20 6.98
C SER A 96 8.72 5.23 7.20
N GLU A 97 7.69 5.17 6.35
CA GLU A 97 6.48 5.96 6.46
C GLU A 97 5.26 5.04 6.43
N THR A 98 4.22 5.42 7.15
CA THR A 98 2.95 4.69 7.17
C THR A 98 1.79 5.63 6.91
N PHE A 99 1.02 5.28 5.89
CA PHE A 99 -0.17 5.99 5.46
C PHE A 99 -1.40 5.23 5.97
N ASN A 100 -2.10 5.83 6.93
CA ASN A 100 -3.26 5.19 7.56
C ASN A 100 -4.53 5.50 6.79
N GLY A 101 -5.40 4.49 6.60
CA GLY A 101 -6.71 4.64 5.98
C GLY A 101 -6.67 5.15 4.54
N VAL A 102 -5.73 4.67 3.74
CA VAL A 102 -5.57 5.08 2.34
C VAL A 102 -6.57 4.42 1.40
N LEU A 103 -7.10 3.26 1.79
CA LEU A 103 -8.17 2.58 1.09
C LEU A 103 -9.21 2.05 2.08
N GLN A 104 -10.45 1.99 1.63
CA GLN A 104 -11.53 1.33 2.33
C GLN A 104 -12.03 0.14 1.50
N ILE A 105 -12.24 -1.00 2.17
CA ILE A 105 -12.77 -2.22 1.58
C ILE A 105 -14.02 -2.62 2.35
N ASN A 106 -15.10 -2.91 1.63
CA ASN A 106 -16.29 -3.54 2.18
C ASN A 106 -16.29 -5.01 1.76
N VAL A 107 -16.20 -5.90 2.73
CA VAL A 107 -16.39 -7.33 2.51
C VAL A 107 -17.89 -7.62 2.61
N LEU A 108 -18.43 -8.20 1.56
CA LEU A 108 -19.82 -8.62 1.42
C LEU A 108 -19.93 -10.14 1.62
N GLU A 109 -21.16 -10.61 1.84
CA GLU A 109 -21.46 -12.05 1.81
C GLU A 109 -21.32 -12.68 0.42
#